data_AF-A0ABD2MSP5-F1
#
_entry.id   AF-A0ABD2MSP5-F1
#
_cell.length_a   1.000
_cell.length_b   1.000
_cell.length_c   1.000
_cell.angle_alpha   90.00
_cell.angle_beta   90.00
_cell.angle_gamma   90.00
#
_symmetry.space_group_name_H-M   'P 1'
#
loop_
_entity.id
_entity.type
_entity.pdbx_description
1 polymer ?
#
loop_
_entity_poly.entity_id
_entity_poly.type
_entity_poly.pdbx_seq_one_letter_code
_entity_poly.pdbx_strand_id
1 'polypeptide(L)'
;MKKQRTYVAYRKVYSWLVKYVVLLFICALFGLCSMYIYFFYSQSSINWIPEERTQVLDKVKIPIFMEKKYVHLDLKGAPPKVSYYQFFFSLLSNIGATGVVIEYEDMFPYEGILKNISALNAYTRENVKFIGNLAKANGLEIIPLIQTFGHLEFVLKLEEFQGLREVPEFPQILCPPKTIP
;
A
#
# COMPACT_ATOMS: atom_id res chain seq x y z
N MET A 1 -75.01 17.23 21.44
CA MET A 1 -74.29 17.04 20.15
C MET A 1 -72.75 17.14 20.20
N LYS A 2 -72.11 17.96 21.05
CA LYS A 2 -70.62 18.06 21.10
C LYS A 2 -69.90 16.78 21.54
N LYS A 3 -70.47 16.01 22.48
CA LYS A 3 -69.88 14.77 23.05
C LYS A 3 -69.79 13.61 22.05
N GLN A 4 -70.70 13.54 21.07
CA GLN A 4 -70.69 12.51 20.02
C GLN A 4 -69.58 12.76 18.99
N ARG A 5 -69.35 14.04 18.62
CA ARG A 5 -68.32 14.44 17.66
C ARG A 5 -66.91 14.22 18.21
N THR A 6 -66.69 14.48 19.50
CA THR A 6 -65.40 14.21 20.16
C THR A 6 -65.11 12.70 20.24
N TYR A 7 -66.10 11.86 20.55
CA TYR A 7 -65.92 10.40 20.59
C TYR A 7 -65.53 9.81 19.22
N VAL A 8 -66.13 10.29 18.13
CA VAL A 8 -65.78 9.86 16.76
C VAL A 8 -64.36 10.30 16.38
N ALA A 9 -63.93 11.50 16.81
CA ALA A 9 -62.55 11.96 16.62
C ALA A 9 -61.54 11.12 17.40
N TYR A 10 -61.81 10.82 18.68
CA TYR A 10 -61.00 9.94 19.52
C TYR A 10 -60.87 8.54 18.91
N ARG A 11 -61.97 7.96 18.41
CA ARG A 11 -61.96 6.64 17.75
C ARG A 11 -61.12 6.63 16.47
N LYS A 12 -61.14 7.71 15.68
CA LYS A 12 -60.29 7.85 14.48
C LYS A 12 -58.81 7.97 14.84
N VAL A 13 -58.46 8.78 15.84
CA VAL A 13 -57.08 8.94 16.32
C VAL A 13 -56.56 7.64 16.93
N TYR A 14 -57.36 6.97 17.76
CA TYR A 14 -57.00 5.67 18.33
C TYR A 14 -56.82 4.61 17.24
N SER A 15 -57.71 4.57 16.24
CA SER A 15 -57.54 3.66 15.09
C SER A 15 -56.27 3.95 14.29
N TRP A 16 -55.91 5.22 14.11
CA TRP A 16 -54.66 5.63 13.46
C TRP A 16 -53.43 5.21 14.28
N LEU A 17 -53.47 5.43 15.60
CA LEU A 17 -52.41 5.01 16.52
C LEU A 17 -52.22 3.50 16.51
N VAL A 18 -53.30 2.72 16.57
CA VAL A 18 -53.24 1.25 16.51
C VAL A 18 -52.63 0.79 15.18
N LYS A 19 -53.04 1.38 14.05
CA LYS A 19 -52.45 1.05 12.74
C LYS A 19 -50.96 1.41 12.66
N TYR A 20 -50.58 2.54 13.21
CA TYR A 20 -49.19 2.99 13.25
C TYR A 20 -48.31 2.06 14.12
N VAL A 21 -48.80 1.68 15.30
CA VAL A 21 -48.12 0.73 16.19
C VAL A 21 -47.98 -0.64 15.51
N VAL A 22 -49.05 -1.14 14.88
CA VAL A 22 -49.00 -2.40 14.12
C VAL A 22 -48.00 -2.33 12.96
N LEU A 23 -47.96 -1.21 12.23
CA LEU A 23 -46.98 -1.01 11.16
C LEU A 23 -45.54 -1.01 11.68
N LEU A 24 -45.27 -0.36 12.82
CA LEU A 24 -43.96 -0.39 13.45
C LEU A 24 -43.53 -1.81 13.84
N PHE A 25 -44.44 -2.63 14.38
CA PHE A 25 -44.16 -4.04 14.68
C PHE A 25 -43.86 -4.85 13.41
N ILE A 26 -44.60 -4.64 12.32
CA ILE A 26 -44.35 -5.32 11.04
C ILE A 26 -42.97 -4.93 10.49
N CYS A 27 -42.62 -3.63 10.51
CA CYS A 27 -41.31 -3.15 10.07
C CYS A 27 -40.17 -3.73 10.93
N ALA A 28 -40.36 -3.81 12.25
CA ALA A 28 -39.38 -4.41 13.16
C ALA A 28 -39.18 -5.91 12.88
N LEU A 29 -40.25 -6.67 12.64
CA LEU A 29 -40.18 -8.08 12.27
C LEU A 29 -39.46 -8.28 10.93
N PHE A 30 -39.69 -7.42 9.94
CA PHE A 30 -39.01 -7.49 8.65
C PHE A 30 -37.51 -7.18 8.77
N GLY A 31 -37.16 -6.18 9.59
CA GLY A 31 -35.77 -5.85 9.90
C GLY A 31 -35.04 -6.98 10.61
N LEU A 32 -35.66 -7.59 11.62
CA LEU A 32 -35.09 -8.75 12.33
C LEU A 32 -34.95 -9.97 11.42
N CYS A 33 -35.91 -10.22 10.52
CA CYS A 33 -35.86 -11.31 9.56
C CYS A 33 -34.72 -11.11 8.55
N SER A 34 -34.56 -9.90 8.00
CA SER A 34 -33.44 -9.55 7.12
C SER A 34 -32.08 -9.73 7.82
N MET A 35 -31.97 -9.29 9.08
CA MET A 35 -30.75 -9.44 9.86
C MET A 35 -30.43 -10.92 10.15
N TYR A 36 -31.44 -11.74 10.43
CA TYR A 36 -31.30 -13.18 10.61
C TYR A 36 -30.87 -13.89 9.31
N ILE A 37 -31.47 -13.52 8.18
CA ILE A 37 -31.07 -14.06 6.86
C ILE A 37 -29.63 -13.67 6.56
N TYR A 38 -29.22 -12.43 6.79
CA TYR A 38 -27.84 -12.00 6.58
C TYR A 38 -26.85 -12.74 7.49
N PHE A 39 -27.18 -12.90 8.77
CA PHE A 39 -26.39 -13.69 9.70
C PHE A 39 -26.28 -15.16 9.24
N PHE A 40 -27.38 -15.77 8.80
CA PHE A 40 -27.36 -17.13 8.28
C PHE A 40 -26.54 -17.23 6.99
N TYR A 41 -26.65 -16.26 6.08
CA TYR A 41 -25.86 -16.22 4.85
C TYR A 41 -24.37 -16.04 5.15
N SER A 42 -24.01 -15.23 6.16
CA SER A 42 -22.62 -15.06 6.58
C SER A 42 -22.05 -16.33 7.19
N GLN A 43 -22.82 -17.03 8.04
CA GLN A 43 -22.45 -18.34 8.57
C GLN A 43 -22.37 -19.41 7.47
N SER A 44 -23.27 -19.39 6.49
CA SER A 44 -23.25 -20.32 5.34
C SER A 44 -22.02 -20.10 4.45
N SER A 45 -21.62 -18.84 4.26
CA SER A 45 -20.42 -18.47 3.49
C SER A 45 -19.13 -18.91 4.19
N ILE A 46 -19.14 -18.91 5.53
CA ILE A 46 -18.03 -19.41 6.37
C ILE A 46 -18.00 -20.95 6.38
N ASN A 47 -19.16 -21.61 6.45
CA ASN A 47 -19.27 -23.07 6.50
C ASN A 47 -19.09 -23.78 5.14
N TRP A 48 -18.99 -23.03 4.03
CA TRP A 48 -18.73 -23.61 2.70
C TRP A 48 -17.25 -23.93 2.45
N ILE A 49 -16.36 -23.62 3.39
CA ILE A 49 -14.96 -24.05 3.30
C ILE A 49 -14.91 -25.52 3.75
N PRO A 50 -14.65 -26.49 2.85
CA PRO A 50 -14.59 -27.89 3.24
C PRO A 50 -13.43 -28.09 4.22
N GLU A 51 -13.68 -28.76 5.34
CA GLU A 51 -12.69 -29.01 6.40
C GLU A 51 -11.44 -29.77 5.87
N GLU A 52 -11.59 -30.54 4.79
CA GLU A 52 -10.48 -31.16 4.05
C GLU A 52 -9.52 -30.13 3.44
N ARG A 53 -10.00 -28.98 2.93
CA ARG A 53 -9.15 -27.96 2.31
C ARG A 53 -8.26 -27.27 3.35
N THR A 54 -8.79 -27.02 4.55
CA THR A 54 -8.03 -26.50 5.69
C THR A 54 -7.01 -27.51 6.20
N GLN A 55 -7.37 -28.80 6.28
CA GLN A 55 -6.43 -29.85 6.71
C GLN A 55 -5.25 -30.05 5.75
N VAL A 56 -5.45 -29.91 4.43
CA VAL A 56 -4.35 -30.00 3.44
C VAL A 56 -3.41 -28.79 3.55
N LEU A 57 -3.95 -27.59 3.80
CA LEU A 57 -3.14 -26.38 3.99
C LEU A 57 -2.41 -26.36 5.34
N ASP A 58 -3.00 -26.87 6.41
CA ASP A 58 -2.35 -26.95 7.73
C ASP A 58 -1.34 -28.10 7.85
N LYS A 59 -1.54 -29.23 7.15
CA LYS A 59 -0.59 -30.35 7.13
C LYS A 59 0.68 -30.06 6.33
N VAL A 60 0.67 -29.05 5.46
CA VAL A 60 1.84 -28.57 4.74
C VAL A 60 2.18 -27.14 5.20
N LYS A 61 2.17 -26.89 6.51
CA LYS A 61 2.97 -25.79 7.08
C LYS A 61 4.43 -26.22 7.10
N ILE A 62 5.03 -26.37 5.93
CA ILE A 62 6.49 -26.28 5.84
C ILE A 62 6.76 -24.80 6.14
N PRO A 63 7.41 -24.44 7.26
CA PRO A 63 7.83 -23.07 7.42
C PRO A 63 8.76 -22.77 6.24
N ILE A 64 8.29 -21.95 5.29
CA ILE A 64 9.12 -21.48 4.19
C ILE A 64 10.14 -20.56 4.86
N PHE A 65 11.26 -21.15 5.25
CA PHE A 65 12.37 -20.42 5.83
C PHE A 65 13.07 -19.70 4.69
N MET A 66 12.70 -18.44 4.48
CA MET A 66 13.43 -17.55 3.61
C MET A 66 14.56 -16.94 4.43
N GLU A 67 15.78 -17.43 4.21
CA GLU A 67 17.00 -16.91 4.84
C GLU A 67 17.17 -15.41 4.55
N LYS A 68 16.81 -14.97 3.34
CA LYS A 68 16.91 -13.60 2.89
C LYS A 68 15.53 -13.02 2.56
N LYS A 69 15.18 -11.92 3.21
CA LYS A 69 13.93 -11.17 3.04
C LYS A 69 14.28 -9.70 2.90
N TYR A 70 14.16 -9.18 1.68
CA TYR A 70 14.49 -7.79 1.40
C TYR A 70 13.24 -6.95 1.19
N VAL A 71 13.28 -5.72 1.68
CA VAL A 71 12.29 -4.69 1.36
C VAL A 71 12.86 -3.77 0.30
N HIS A 72 12.15 -3.58 -0.80
CA HIS A 72 12.56 -2.68 -1.86
C HIS A 72 12.09 -1.25 -1.56
N LEU A 73 13.03 -0.31 -1.56
CA LEU A 73 12.80 1.12 -1.37
C LEU A 73 13.08 1.82 -2.70
N ASP A 74 12.00 2.15 -3.41
CA ASP A 74 12.03 3.05 -4.55
C ASP A 74 12.02 4.50 -4.03
N LEU A 75 13.09 5.24 -4.32
CA LEU A 75 13.26 6.60 -3.84
C LEU A 75 12.88 7.67 -4.86
N LYS A 76 12.49 7.28 -6.08
CA LYS A 76 12.29 8.18 -7.21
C LYS A 76 11.32 9.31 -6.84
N GLY A 77 11.80 10.56 -6.97
CA GLY A 77 11.02 11.78 -6.75
C GLY A 77 10.62 12.11 -5.31
N ALA A 78 10.45 11.13 -4.42
CA ALA A 78 9.95 11.35 -3.06
C ALA A 78 10.72 10.52 -2.00
N PRO A 79 12.03 10.78 -1.81
CA PRO A 79 12.83 10.06 -0.83
C PRO A 79 12.33 10.33 0.60
N PRO A 80 12.29 9.32 1.49
CA PRO A 80 12.03 9.54 2.90
C PRO A 80 13.06 10.49 3.53
N LYS A 81 12.66 11.22 4.58
CA LYS A 81 13.61 12.01 5.37
C LYS A 81 14.64 11.09 6.03
N VAL A 82 15.88 11.55 6.13
CA VAL A 82 16.99 10.80 6.75
C VAL A 82 16.63 10.33 8.18
N SER A 83 15.95 11.17 8.96
CA SER A 83 15.50 10.84 10.32
C SER A 83 14.46 9.72 10.37
N TYR A 84 13.69 9.51 9.30
CA TYR A 84 12.66 8.47 9.25
C TYR A 84 13.26 7.06 9.25
N TYR A 85 14.44 6.89 8.65
CA TYR A 85 15.11 5.59 8.57
C TYR A 85 15.43 4.98 9.94
N GLN A 86 15.63 5.81 10.97
CA GLN A 86 15.91 5.30 12.31
C GLN A 86 14.73 4.51 12.89
N PHE A 87 13.51 5.01 12.70
CA PHE A 87 12.29 4.27 13.04
C PHE A 87 12.04 3.13 12.05
N PHE A 88 12.16 3.42 10.75
CA PHE A 88 11.76 2.49 9.70
C PHE A 88 12.62 1.23 9.65
N PHE A 89 13.95 1.34 9.76
CA PHE A 89 14.82 0.16 9.79
C PHE A 89 14.64 -0.70 11.04
N SER A 90 14.36 -0.09 12.18
CA SER A 90 13.99 -0.84 13.38
C SER A 90 12.70 -1.63 13.16
N LEU A 91 11.68 -1.01 12.56
CA LEU A 91 10.44 -1.70 12.18
C LEU A 91 10.71 -2.87 11.23
N LEU A 92 11.49 -2.66 10.16
CA LEU A 92 11.81 -3.69 9.18
C LEU A 92 12.52 -4.90 9.81
N SER A 93 13.50 -4.65 10.68
CA SER A 93 14.20 -5.69 11.41
C SER A 93 13.24 -6.48 12.33
N ASN A 94 12.35 -5.78 13.03
CA ASN A 94 11.36 -6.39 13.93
C ASN A 94 10.33 -7.28 13.21
N ILE A 95 9.93 -6.92 11.99
CA ILE A 95 9.05 -7.77 11.15
C ILE A 95 9.82 -8.87 10.41
N GLY A 96 11.14 -8.98 10.65
CA GLY A 96 11.99 -10.05 10.17
C GLY A 96 12.58 -9.83 8.78
N ALA A 97 12.69 -8.61 8.29
CA ALA A 97 13.50 -8.32 7.11
C ALA A 97 14.99 -8.52 7.44
N THR A 98 15.76 -9.01 6.47
CA THR A 98 17.21 -9.21 6.59
C THR A 98 18.00 -8.14 5.85
N GLY A 99 17.33 -7.33 5.04
CA GLY A 99 17.96 -6.25 4.31
C GLY A 99 16.96 -5.38 3.56
N VAL A 100 17.51 -4.39 2.87
CA VAL A 100 16.79 -3.45 2.02
C VAL A 100 17.50 -3.32 0.68
N VAL A 101 16.71 -3.33 -0.39
CA VAL A 101 17.18 -2.91 -1.71
C VAL A 101 16.86 -1.42 -1.83
N ILE A 102 17.84 -0.59 -2.15
CA ILE A 102 17.64 0.86 -2.27
C ILE A 102 17.86 1.27 -3.73
N GLU A 103 16.77 1.60 -4.41
CA GLU A 103 16.78 2.17 -5.75
C GLU A 103 16.83 3.70 -5.65
N TYR A 104 17.98 4.28 -5.98
CA TYR A 104 18.22 5.70 -5.77
C TYR A 104 17.75 6.60 -6.93
N GLU A 105 17.85 6.15 -8.18
CA GLU A 105 17.67 6.99 -9.38
C GLU A 105 18.34 8.37 -9.28
N ASP A 106 17.56 9.47 -9.31
CA ASP A 106 17.98 10.86 -9.19
C ASP A 106 18.16 11.35 -7.75
N MET A 107 17.90 10.50 -6.74
CA MET A 107 18.15 10.81 -5.33
C MET A 107 19.57 10.48 -4.86
N PHE A 108 20.40 9.91 -5.73
CA PHE A 108 21.81 9.68 -5.45
C PHE A 108 22.62 10.98 -5.63
N PRO A 109 23.59 11.29 -4.74
CA PRO A 109 24.48 12.44 -4.91
C PRO A 109 25.55 12.18 -5.98
N TYR A 110 25.18 12.32 -7.25
CA TYR A 110 26.15 12.25 -8.34
C TYR A 110 27.10 13.43 -8.33
N GLU A 111 28.34 13.20 -8.78
CA GLU A 111 29.40 14.21 -8.83
C GLU A 111 30.02 14.26 -10.24
N GLY A 112 30.89 15.26 -10.48
CA GLY A 112 31.56 15.42 -11.78
C GLY A 112 30.59 15.69 -12.91
N ILE A 113 30.79 15.02 -14.06
CA ILE A 113 29.96 15.17 -15.27
C ILE A 113 28.50 14.74 -15.04
N LEU A 114 28.23 13.94 -14.01
CA LEU A 114 26.90 13.42 -13.71
C LEU A 114 26.13 14.28 -12.69
N LYS A 115 26.72 15.37 -12.19
CA LYS A 115 26.15 16.18 -11.10
C LYS A 115 24.71 16.63 -11.38
N ASN A 116 24.41 16.98 -12.63
CA ASN A 116 23.10 17.49 -13.07
C ASN A 116 21.99 16.43 -13.10
N ILE A 117 22.34 15.15 -12.95
CA ILE A 117 21.37 14.04 -12.82
C ILE A 117 20.66 14.08 -11.47
N SER A 118 21.36 14.52 -10.42
CA SER A 118 20.82 14.55 -9.06
C SER A 118 19.68 15.56 -8.96
N ALA A 119 18.55 15.14 -8.41
CA ALA A 119 17.45 16.05 -8.10
C ALA A 119 17.86 17.07 -7.02
N LEU A 120 17.16 18.20 -6.98
CA LEU A 120 17.44 19.27 -6.02
C LEU A 120 17.26 18.84 -4.55
N ASN A 121 16.44 17.81 -4.32
CA ASN A 121 16.18 17.22 -3.01
C ASN A 121 16.89 15.86 -2.81
N ALA A 122 17.88 15.53 -3.64
CA ALA A 122 18.69 14.33 -3.48
C ALA A 122 19.43 14.29 -2.14
N TYR A 123 19.78 13.09 -1.69
CA TYR A 123 20.57 12.93 -0.48
C TYR A 123 22.00 13.47 -0.67
N THR A 124 22.63 13.94 0.41
CA THR A 124 24.08 14.17 0.40
C THR A 124 24.85 12.86 0.58
N ARG A 125 26.16 12.88 0.28
CA ARG A 125 27.06 11.74 0.51
C ARG A 125 27.07 11.32 1.98
N GLU A 126 26.97 12.27 2.91
CA GLU A 126 26.89 12.04 4.35
C GLU A 126 25.56 11.39 4.73
N ASN A 127 24.46 11.81 4.09
CA ASN A 127 23.16 11.17 4.30
C ASN A 127 23.18 9.71 3.86
N VAL A 128 23.72 9.40 2.67
CA VAL A 128 23.82 8.01 2.19
C VAL A 128 24.65 7.15 3.15
N LYS A 129 25.81 7.66 3.61
CA LYS A 129 26.63 6.98 4.62
C LYS A 129 25.87 6.76 5.93
N PHE A 130 25.13 7.77 6.39
CA PHE A 130 24.36 7.70 7.63
C PHE A 130 23.22 6.68 7.54
N ILE A 131 22.47 6.67 6.43
CA ILE A 131 21.45 5.64 6.14
C ILE A 131 22.12 4.25 6.16
N GLY A 132 23.29 4.12 5.54
CA GLY A 132 24.09 2.88 5.57
C GLY A 132 24.41 2.39 6.97
N ASN A 133 24.88 3.29 7.83
CA ASN A 133 25.19 2.98 9.22
C ASN A 133 23.94 2.60 10.03
N LEU A 134 22.80 3.28 9.80
CA LEU A 134 21.53 2.94 10.44
C LEU A 134 21.04 1.54 10.06
N ALA A 135 21.12 1.15 8.79
CA ALA A 135 20.74 -0.19 8.34
C ALA A 135 21.62 -1.25 9.01
N LYS A 136 22.94 -1.05 8.98
CA LYS A 136 23.91 -1.93 9.64
C LYS A 136 23.63 -2.08 11.14
N ALA A 137 23.32 -0.98 11.83
CA ALA A 137 22.99 -0.99 13.25
C ALA A 137 21.71 -1.79 13.58
N ASN A 138 20.80 -1.95 12.61
CA ASN A 138 19.57 -2.75 12.74
C ASN A 138 19.72 -4.17 12.14
N GLY A 139 20.94 -4.59 11.78
CA GLY A 139 21.19 -5.90 11.18
C GLY A 139 20.65 -6.06 9.76
N LEU A 140 20.38 -4.96 9.06
CA LEU A 140 19.90 -4.97 7.68
C LEU A 140 21.06 -4.81 6.70
N GLU A 141 21.15 -5.75 5.76
CA GLU A 141 22.02 -5.62 4.58
C GLU A 141 21.44 -4.59 3.60
N ILE A 142 22.28 -3.71 3.04
CA ILE A 142 21.87 -2.82 1.95
C ILE A 142 22.35 -3.40 0.62
N ILE A 143 21.42 -3.51 -0.32
CA ILE A 143 21.70 -3.79 -1.73
C ILE A 143 21.39 -2.52 -2.51
N PRO A 144 22.40 -1.79 -3.01
CA PRO A 144 22.16 -0.64 -3.87
C PRO A 144 21.65 -1.13 -5.25
N LEU A 145 20.57 -0.53 -5.73
CA LEU A 145 20.06 -0.71 -7.07
C LEU A 145 20.32 0.57 -7.87
N ILE A 146 21.18 0.47 -8.88
CA ILE A 146 21.53 1.54 -9.80
C ILE A 146 21.21 1.07 -11.21
N GLN A 147 20.45 1.89 -11.93
CA GLN A 147 20.10 1.63 -13.32
C GLN A 147 21.32 1.84 -14.23
N THR A 148 21.56 0.90 -15.15
CA THR A 148 22.76 0.89 -16.02
C THR A 148 22.45 0.84 -17.51
N PHE A 149 21.21 0.50 -17.89
CA PHE A 149 20.86 0.32 -19.31
C PHE A 149 19.45 0.84 -19.63
N GLY A 150 18.45 0.33 -18.91
CA GLY A 150 17.05 0.79 -18.98
C GLY A 150 16.65 1.62 -17.77
N HIS A 151 15.43 2.14 -17.77
CA HIS A 151 14.88 3.02 -16.72
C HIS A 151 15.78 4.24 -16.44
N LEU A 152 16.40 4.76 -17.50
CA LEU A 152 17.31 5.90 -17.44
C LEU A 152 16.60 7.22 -17.77
N GLU A 153 15.27 7.31 -17.62
CA GLU A 153 14.51 8.54 -17.92
C GLU A 153 15.01 9.73 -17.12
N PHE A 154 15.47 9.50 -15.88
CA PHE A 154 16.03 10.53 -15.03
C PHE A 154 17.35 11.11 -15.57
N VAL A 155 18.11 10.33 -16.34
CA VAL A 155 19.37 10.73 -17.00
C VAL A 155 19.10 11.26 -18.40
N LEU A 156 18.51 10.42 -19.26
CA LEU A 156 18.43 10.64 -20.70
C LEU A 156 17.40 11.71 -21.09
N LYS A 157 16.58 12.21 -20.15
CA LYS A 157 15.75 13.41 -20.37
C LYS A 157 16.59 14.68 -20.53
N LEU A 158 17.77 14.73 -19.91
CA LEU A 158 18.65 15.90 -19.90
C LEU A 158 19.29 16.10 -21.28
N GLU A 159 19.40 17.36 -21.70
CA GLU A 159 19.92 17.76 -23.02
C GLU A 159 21.31 17.16 -23.30
N GLU A 160 22.18 17.19 -22.30
CA GLU A 160 23.56 16.67 -22.36
C GLU A 160 23.65 15.16 -22.63
N PHE A 161 22.61 14.37 -22.29
CA PHE A 161 22.61 12.92 -22.43
C PHE A 161 21.65 12.39 -23.52
N GLN A 162 20.91 13.26 -24.21
CA GLN A 162 19.94 12.81 -25.23
C GLN A 162 20.60 12.03 -26.38
N GLY A 163 21.84 12.39 -26.71
CA GLY A 163 22.62 11.69 -27.74
C GLY A 163 22.79 10.20 -27.45
N LEU A 164 22.78 9.80 -26.17
CA LEU A 164 22.98 8.42 -25.72
C LEU A 164 21.74 7.54 -25.86
N ARG A 165 20.56 8.07 -26.19
CA ARG A 165 19.33 7.28 -26.32
C ARG A 165 19.45 6.23 -27.43
N GLU A 166 18.88 5.05 -27.20
CA GLU A 166 18.72 4.00 -28.22
C GLU A 166 17.77 4.48 -29.32
N VAL A 167 16.59 4.95 -28.92
CA VAL A 167 15.61 5.57 -29.81
C VAL A 167 15.53 7.06 -29.46
N PRO A 168 15.79 7.99 -30.40
CA PRO A 168 15.89 9.43 -30.11
C PRO A 168 14.71 10.01 -29.33
N GLU A 169 13.51 9.53 -29.61
CA GLU A 169 12.25 9.99 -29.02
C GLU A 169 12.02 9.49 -27.58
N PHE A 170 12.66 8.39 -27.17
CA PHE A 170 12.39 7.73 -25.89
C PHE A 170 13.61 7.79 -24.95
N PRO A 171 13.51 8.46 -23.78
CA PRO A 171 14.63 8.62 -22.85
C PRO A 171 14.81 7.42 -21.91
N GLN A 172 14.37 6.21 -22.28
CA GLN A 172 14.27 5.09 -21.34
C GLN A 172 15.50 4.20 -21.36
N ILE A 173 16.11 4.06 -22.55
CA ILE A 173 17.14 3.06 -22.82
C ILE A 173 18.36 3.73 -23.47
N LEU A 174 19.53 3.35 -22.97
CA LEU A 174 20.82 3.77 -23.51
C LEU A 174 21.19 2.94 -24.74
N CYS A 175 21.76 3.58 -25.76
CA CYS A 175 22.34 2.95 -26.94
C CYS A 175 23.76 2.48 -26.61
N PRO A 176 24.04 1.17 -26.47
CA PRO A 176 25.34 0.68 -26.03
C PRO A 176 26.58 1.17 -26.84
N PRO A 177 26.53 1.34 -28.18
CA PRO A 177 27.70 1.80 -28.92
C PRO A 177 28.02 3.29 -28.77
N LYS A 178 27.17 4.07 -28.08
CA LYS A 178 27.37 5.51 -27.91
C LYS A 178 28.09 5.81 -26.60
N THR A 179 29.11 6.65 -26.67
CA THR A 179 29.86 7.12 -25.49
C THR A 179 29.61 8.60 -25.26
N ILE A 180 29.73 9.04 -24.00
CA ILE A 180 29.82 10.46 -23.66
C ILE A 180 31.09 11.01 -24.32
N PRO A 181 31.03 12.14 -25.05
CA PRO A 181 32.21 12.76 -25.64
C PRO A 181 33.25 13.22 -24.60
#